data_AF-X0XSZ0-F1
#
_entry.id   AF-X0XSZ0-F1
#
_cell.length_a   1.000
_cell.length_b   1.000
_cell.length_c   1.000
_cell.angle_alpha   90.00
_cell.angle_beta   90.00
_cell.angle_gamma   90.00
#
_symmetry.space_group_name_H-M   'P 1'
#
loop_
_entity.id
_entity.type
_entity.pdbx_description
1 polymer ?
#
loop_
_entity_poly.entity_id
_entity_poly.type
_entity_poly.pdbx_seq_one_letter_code
_entity_poly.pdbx_strand_id
1 'polypeptide(L)'
;DILSYGGYKTFRYVDAVDWNGIVDTLQFVPTYGFDIWESSGYRSLKDTPEHSFSNSKRDDFIISFNQCFGPKFAYIHLLTSHEINCESNVWSSIVYEKNLLDVDKDFEDVWNKLKITDSTLVIISTDHGARLDIKDVYQEEQQHGMKLRDISMNTFCSFIGPGIPKQLINRMVRTIDIVPTILEIAGCDPLLGQGKSVVPLIRGREYPEVYAFMETGGIYQKPSVMDKSDIWAVRTEKWKYWCHVNKGEW
;
A
#
# COMPACT_ATOMS: atom_id res chain seq x y z
N ASP A 1 13.55 -7.85 7.68
CA ASP A 1 14.38 -7.87 8.91
C ASP A 1 13.70 -8.50 10.11
N ILE A 2 12.76 -7.86 10.81
CA ILE A 2 12.16 -8.45 12.03
C ILE A 2 11.57 -9.83 11.76
N LEU A 3 10.78 -9.98 10.69
CA LEU A 3 10.26 -11.29 10.27
C LEU A 3 11.39 -12.30 9.98
N SER A 4 12.44 -11.87 9.28
CA SER A 4 13.61 -12.69 8.98
C SER A 4 14.34 -13.16 10.25
N TYR A 5 14.49 -12.29 11.25
CA TYR A 5 15.01 -12.66 12.58
C TYR A 5 14.07 -13.63 13.32
N GLY A 6 12.76 -13.49 13.12
CA GLY A 6 11.74 -14.45 13.56
C GLY A 6 11.70 -15.76 12.79
N GLY A 7 12.64 -15.99 11.86
CA GLY A 7 12.76 -17.23 11.08
C GLY A 7 11.91 -17.28 9.82
N TYR A 8 11.31 -16.17 9.39
CA TYR A 8 10.56 -16.10 8.14
C TYR A 8 11.48 -15.95 6.93
N LYS A 9 11.24 -16.72 5.87
CA LYS A 9 11.77 -16.41 4.54
C LYS A 9 10.95 -15.26 3.92
N THR A 10 11.60 -14.20 3.45
CA THR A 10 10.91 -12.98 2.98
C THR A 10 11.01 -12.79 1.46
N PHE A 11 9.87 -12.50 0.83
CA PHE A 11 9.71 -12.40 -0.62
C PHE A 11 9.09 -11.04 -1.00
N ARG A 12 9.58 -10.41 -2.08
CA ARG A 12 8.97 -9.21 -2.67
C ARG A 12 8.73 -9.37 -4.16
N TYR A 13 7.54 -9.00 -4.62
CA TYR A 13 7.24 -8.87 -6.05
C TYR A 13 6.64 -7.50 -6.35
N VAL A 14 6.93 -6.95 -7.52
CA VAL A 14 6.35 -5.69 -8.01
C VAL A 14 6.11 -5.73 -9.52
N ASP A 15 4.97 -5.21 -9.97
CA ASP A 15 4.59 -5.21 -11.39
C ASP A 15 5.41 -4.25 -12.28
N ALA A 16 6.39 -3.52 -11.75
CA ALA A 16 7.15 -2.53 -12.51
C ALA A 16 8.66 -2.60 -12.30
N VAL A 17 9.39 -2.13 -13.31
CA VAL A 17 10.81 -1.76 -13.24
C VAL A 17 10.96 -0.26 -13.50
N ASP A 18 12.08 0.32 -13.06
CA ASP A 18 12.28 1.77 -13.13
C ASP A 18 12.51 2.29 -14.57
N TRP A 19 12.39 3.61 -14.72
CA TRP A 19 12.34 4.43 -15.93
C TRP A 19 13.47 4.19 -16.95
N ASN A 20 14.63 3.70 -16.50
CA ASN A 20 15.80 3.45 -17.35
C ASN A 20 15.91 1.99 -17.86
N GLY A 21 14.94 1.12 -17.55
CA GLY A 21 15.00 -0.30 -17.94
C GLY A 21 16.13 -1.08 -17.24
N ILE A 22 16.79 -0.45 -16.27
CA ILE A 22 17.76 -1.08 -15.38
C ILE A 22 16.96 -1.46 -14.13
N VAL A 23 16.85 -2.76 -13.88
CA VAL A 23 16.11 -3.32 -12.73
C VAL A 23 16.72 -2.91 -11.37
N ASP A 24 17.85 -2.19 -11.38
CA ASP A 24 18.67 -1.82 -10.22
C ASP A 24 18.52 -0.37 -9.72
N THR A 25 17.63 0.46 -10.28
CA THR A 25 17.43 1.80 -9.72
C THR A 25 16.44 1.78 -8.54
N LEU A 26 16.76 2.59 -7.54
CA LEU A 26 16.42 2.44 -6.11
C LEU A 26 14.92 2.42 -5.75
N GLN A 27 14.01 2.77 -6.67
CA GLN A 27 12.59 2.93 -6.32
C GLN A 27 11.86 1.60 -6.09
N PHE A 28 12.17 0.58 -6.90
CA PHE A 28 11.46 -0.71 -6.87
C PHE A 28 12.28 -1.84 -6.24
N VAL A 29 13.61 -1.68 -6.18
CA VAL A 29 14.49 -2.61 -5.47
C VAL A 29 14.30 -2.44 -3.95
N PRO A 30 14.01 -3.52 -3.20
CA PRO A 30 13.98 -3.44 -1.75
C PRO A 30 15.34 -3.05 -1.20
N THR A 31 15.38 -2.02 -0.36
CA THR A 31 16.63 -1.55 0.25
C THR A 31 17.25 -2.60 1.17
N TYR A 32 16.42 -3.38 1.88
CA TYR A 32 16.83 -4.47 2.78
C TYR A 32 15.64 -5.37 3.13
N GLY A 33 15.93 -6.51 3.76
CA GLY A 33 14.95 -7.34 4.46
C GLY A 33 14.11 -8.31 3.65
N PHE A 34 14.38 -8.42 2.35
CA PHE A 34 13.81 -9.44 1.46
C PHE A 34 14.91 -10.40 0.98
N ASP A 35 14.74 -11.69 1.25
CA ASP A 35 15.64 -12.74 0.79
C ASP A 35 15.59 -12.94 -0.73
N ILE A 36 14.37 -12.84 -1.27
CA ILE A 36 14.06 -13.08 -2.69
C ILE A 36 13.23 -11.90 -3.16
N TRP A 37 13.59 -11.32 -4.29
CA TRP A 37 12.82 -10.26 -4.92
C TRP A 37 12.78 -10.47 -6.43
N GLU A 38 11.67 -10.08 -7.05
CA GLU A 38 11.49 -10.11 -8.50
C GLU A 38 10.55 -8.98 -8.94
N SER A 39 10.56 -8.67 -10.22
CA SER A 39 9.66 -7.70 -10.88
C SER A 39 9.00 -8.32 -12.11
N SER A 40 8.00 -7.63 -12.68
CA SER A 40 7.44 -8.02 -13.98
C SER A 40 8.48 -7.98 -15.11
N GLY A 41 9.55 -7.19 -14.97
CA GLY A 41 10.50 -6.90 -16.04
C GLY A 41 9.99 -5.89 -17.06
N TYR A 42 8.76 -5.36 -16.89
CA TYR A 42 8.16 -4.36 -17.75
C TYR A 42 8.05 -3.02 -17.03
N ARG A 43 8.23 -1.93 -17.78
CA ARG A 43 8.16 -0.58 -17.20
C ARG A 43 6.72 -0.13 -16.97
N SER A 44 5.83 -0.49 -17.90
CA SER A 44 4.42 -0.12 -17.86
C SER A 44 3.56 -1.26 -18.39
N LEU A 45 2.26 -1.22 -18.12
CA LEU A 45 1.32 -2.19 -18.67
C LEU A 45 1.33 -2.17 -20.20
N LYS A 46 1.63 -1.02 -20.82
CA LYS A 46 1.71 -0.85 -22.28
C LYS A 46 2.85 -1.66 -22.91
N ASP A 47 3.90 -1.95 -22.14
CA ASP A 47 5.08 -2.72 -22.60
C ASP A 47 4.91 -4.23 -22.42
N THR A 48 3.89 -4.66 -21.67
CA THR A 48 3.64 -6.08 -21.40
C THR A 48 2.97 -6.79 -22.58
N PRO A 49 3.26 -8.08 -22.81
CA PRO A 49 2.46 -8.91 -23.70
C PRO A 49 0.99 -8.87 -23.30
N GLU A 50 0.11 -8.69 -24.28
CA GLU A 50 -1.35 -8.70 -24.09
C GLU A 50 -1.89 -7.64 -23.09
N HIS A 51 -1.07 -6.65 -22.70
CA HIS A 51 -1.43 -5.67 -21.67
C HIS A 51 -1.81 -6.31 -20.34
N SER A 52 -1.01 -7.28 -19.90
CA SER A 52 -1.17 -8.01 -18.65
C SER A 52 0.15 -8.11 -17.89
N PHE A 53 0.12 -7.85 -16.58
CA PHE A 53 1.26 -8.13 -15.71
C PHE A 53 1.41 -9.62 -15.38
N SER A 54 0.44 -10.46 -15.77
CA SER A 54 0.60 -11.91 -15.71
C SER A 54 1.68 -12.34 -16.71
N ASN A 55 2.79 -12.84 -16.18
CA ASN A 55 3.93 -13.27 -16.98
C ASN A 55 4.73 -14.36 -16.26
N SER A 56 5.68 -14.97 -16.97
CA SER A 56 6.48 -16.08 -16.44
C SER A 56 7.28 -15.72 -15.20
N LYS A 57 7.76 -14.47 -15.07
CA LYS A 57 8.52 -14.05 -13.87
C LYS A 57 7.64 -14.01 -12.63
N ARG A 58 6.40 -13.52 -12.77
CA ARG A 58 5.41 -13.55 -11.69
C ARG A 58 5.10 -14.99 -11.30
N ASP A 59 4.91 -15.85 -12.29
CA ASP A 59 4.59 -17.26 -12.08
C ASP A 59 5.75 -18.00 -11.39
N ASP A 60 6.99 -17.80 -11.84
CA ASP A 60 8.19 -18.38 -11.23
C ASP A 60 8.38 -17.89 -9.79
N PHE A 61 8.14 -16.61 -9.53
CA PHE A 61 8.13 -16.05 -8.18
C PHE A 61 7.09 -16.74 -7.28
N ILE A 62 5.85 -16.88 -7.75
CA ILE A 62 4.77 -17.53 -6.99
C ILE A 62 5.07 -19.02 -6.78
N ILE A 63 5.62 -19.72 -7.77
CA ILE A 63 6.04 -21.12 -7.67
C ILE A 63 7.12 -21.26 -6.57
N SER A 64 8.15 -20.41 -6.61
CA SER A 64 9.21 -20.38 -5.60
C SER A 64 8.65 -20.12 -4.20
N PHE A 65 7.77 -19.12 -4.06
CA PHE A 65 7.08 -18.84 -2.81
C PHE A 65 6.27 -20.05 -2.33
N ASN A 66 5.50 -20.70 -3.19
CA ASN A 66 4.65 -21.85 -2.85
C ASN A 66 5.47 -23.06 -2.39
N GLN A 67 6.62 -23.31 -3.03
CA GLN A 67 7.53 -24.42 -2.71
C GLN A 67 8.38 -24.17 -1.46
N CYS A 68 8.51 -22.92 -1.02
CA CYS A 68 9.25 -22.58 0.19
C CYS A 68 8.60 -23.22 1.44
N PHE A 69 9.40 -23.99 2.18
CA PHE A 69 9.00 -24.63 3.44
C PHE A 69 9.25 -23.71 4.63
N GLY A 70 8.44 -23.87 5.68
CA GLY A 70 8.53 -23.08 6.91
C GLY A 70 7.79 -21.74 6.85
N PRO A 71 7.95 -20.90 7.88
CA PRO A 71 7.36 -19.57 7.93
C PRO A 71 7.88 -18.70 6.78
N LYS A 72 6.97 -18.04 6.07
CA LYS A 72 7.29 -17.21 4.91
C LYS A 72 6.36 -16.02 4.80
N PHE A 73 6.89 -14.94 4.27
CA PHE A 73 6.18 -13.67 4.06
C PHE A 73 6.40 -13.21 2.63
N ALA A 74 5.32 -12.81 1.95
CA ALA A 74 5.40 -12.21 0.63
C ALA A 74 4.72 -10.84 0.62
N TYR A 75 5.39 -9.84 0.06
CA TYR A 75 4.80 -8.55 -0.29
C TYR A 75 4.71 -8.45 -1.81
N ILE A 76 3.48 -8.48 -2.33
CA ILE A 76 3.19 -8.43 -3.77
C ILE A 76 2.53 -7.07 -4.06
N HIS A 77 3.22 -6.22 -4.83
CA HIS A 77 2.73 -4.90 -5.20
C HIS A 77 2.23 -4.92 -6.65
N LEU A 78 0.91 -4.88 -6.81
CA LEU A 78 0.26 -4.82 -8.12
C LEU A 78 0.12 -3.39 -8.62
N LEU A 79 0.42 -3.14 -9.89
CA LEU A 79 0.32 -1.80 -10.50
C LEU A 79 -0.84 -1.68 -11.50
N THR A 80 -1.60 -2.74 -11.76
CA THR A 80 -2.72 -2.73 -12.73
C THR A 80 -3.67 -1.54 -12.53
N SER A 81 -4.05 -1.24 -11.28
CA SER A 81 -4.92 -0.09 -10.97
C SER A 81 -4.24 1.25 -11.30
N HIS A 82 -2.95 1.40 -10.97
CA HIS A 82 -2.19 2.60 -11.32
C HIS A 82 -2.12 2.76 -12.84
N GLU A 83 -1.73 1.73 -13.57
CA GLU A 83 -1.45 1.81 -15.01
C GLU A 83 -2.70 2.08 -15.86
N ILE A 84 -3.83 1.48 -15.50
CA ILE A 84 -5.10 1.75 -16.19
C ILE A 84 -5.65 3.13 -15.81
N ASN A 85 -5.23 3.68 -14.66
CA ASN A 85 -5.67 4.96 -14.13
C ASN A 85 -4.53 5.99 -13.99
N CYS A 86 -3.50 5.97 -14.84
CA CYS A 86 -2.36 6.89 -14.74
C CYS A 86 -2.44 8.12 -15.67
N GLU A 87 -3.36 8.13 -16.64
CA GLU A 87 -3.46 9.21 -17.64
C GLU A 87 -4.10 10.51 -17.08
N SER A 88 -4.67 10.46 -15.88
CA SER A 88 -5.31 11.57 -15.20
C SER A 88 -5.10 11.50 -13.69
N ASN A 89 -5.07 12.65 -13.04
CA ASN A 89 -5.06 12.77 -11.57
C ASN A 89 -6.48 12.75 -10.97
N VAL A 90 -7.51 12.65 -11.82
CA VAL A 90 -8.93 12.62 -11.44
C VAL A 90 -9.68 11.68 -12.36
N TRP A 91 -10.54 10.84 -11.78
CA TRP A 91 -11.30 9.85 -12.52
C TRP A 91 -12.80 10.04 -12.31
N SER A 92 -13.59 9.75 -13.33
CA SER A 92 -15.01 9.54 -13.10
C SER A 92 -15.19 8.27 -12.28
N SER A 93 -16.04 8.29 -11.26
CA SER A 93 -16.34 7.07 -10.47
C SER A 93 -16.81 5.92 -11.37
N ILE A 94 -17.62 6.19 -12.38
CA ILE A 94 -18.13 5.20 -13.34
C ILE A 94 -16.98 4.55 -14.14
N VAL A 95 -16.02 5.36 -14.61
CA VAL A 95 -14.87 4.86 -15.37
C VAL A 95 -13.94 4.09 -14.45
N TYR A 96 -13.67 4.62 -13.25
CA TYR A 96 -12.82 3.99 -12.26
C TYR A 96 -13.37 2.62 -11.84
N GLU A 97 -14.68 2.55 -11.54
CA GLU A 97 -15.37 1.30 -11.21
C GLU A 97 -15.27 0.26 -12.34
N LYS A 98 -15.45 0.70 -13.59
CA LYS A 98 -15.25 -0.20 -14.74
C LYS A 98 -13.82 -0.73 -14.82
N ASN A 99 -12.83 0.12 -14.58
CA ASN A 99 -11.41 -0.25 -14.61
C ASN A 99 -11.04 -1.22 -13.47
N LEU A 100 -11.78 -1.22 -12.36
CA LEU A 100 -11.59 -2.20 -11.29
C LEU A 100 -11.88 -3.64 -11.73
N LEU A 101 -12.64 -3.85 -12.82
CA LEU A 101 -12.86 -5.21 -13.36
C LEU A 101 -11.57 -5.85 -13.87
N ASP A 102 -10.63 -5.07 -14.39
CA ASP A 102 -9.34 -5.59 -14.84
C ASP A 102 -8.38 -5.79 -13.66
N VAL A 103 -8.49 -4.94 -12.62
CA VAL A 103 -7.81 -5.15 -11.34
C VAL A 103 -8.29 -6.44 -10.66
N ASP A 104 -9.59 -6.72 -10.69
CA ASP A 104 -10.19 -7.93 -10.13
C ASP A 104 -9.69 -9.19 -10.82
N LYS A 105 -9.63 -9.21 -12.17
CA LYS A 105 -9.06 -10.32 -12.94
C LYS A 105 -7.58 -10.56 -12.62
N ASP A 106 -6.79 -9.49 -12.53
CA ASP A 106 -5.36 -9.60 -12.21
C ASP A 106 -5.15 -10.11 -10.77
N PHE A 107 -5.95 -9.62 -9.83
CA PHE A 107 -5.97 -10.11 -8.45
C PHE A 107 -6.39 -11.59 -8.38
N GLU A 108 -7.43 -12.00 -9.14
CA GLU A 108 -7.91 -13.38 -9.21
C GLU A 108 -6.82 -14.33 -9.76
N ASP A 109 -6.08 -13.91 -10.79
CA ASP A 109 -4.95 -14.69 -11.33
C ASP A 109 -3.88 -14.95 -10.26
N VAL A 110 -3.47 -13.90 -9.54
CA VAL A 110 -2.49 -14.03 -8.44
C VAL A 110 -3.05 -14.89 -7.31
N TRP A 111 -4.30 -14.66 -6.90
CA TRP A 111 -4.97 -15.40 -5.83
C TRP A 111 -5.02 -16.90 -6.12
N ASN A 112 -5.41 -17.28 -7.34
CA ASN A 112 -5.54 -18.68 -7.74
C ASN A 112 -4.19 -19.42 -7.84
N LYS A 113 -3.11 -18.69 -8.11
CA LYS A 113 -1.74 -19.24 -8.17
C LYS A 113 -1.10 -19.37 -6.79
N LEU A 114 -1.50 -18.56 -5.80
CA LEU A 114 -0.97 -18.64 -4.44
C LEU A 114 -1.53 -19.85 -3.68
N LYS A 115 -0.64 -20.61 -3.02
CA LYS A 115 -1.03 -21.70 -2.11
C LYS A 115 -1.42 -21.14 -0.74
N ILE A 116 -2.64 -20.65 -0.63
CA ILE A 116 -3.24 -20.18 0.62
C ILE A 116 -3.73 -21.40 1.42
N THR A 117 -3.41 -21.45 2.71
CA THR A 117 -3.76 -22.56 3.61
C THR A 117 -4.45 -22.04 4.87
N ASP A 118 -4.95 -22.95 5.71
CA ASP A 118 -5.52 -22.61 7.03
C ASP A 118 -4.50 -22.05 8.04
N SER A 119 -3.23 -21.90 7.64
CA SER A 119 -2.18 -21.24 8.41
C SER A 119 -1.75 -19.89 7.82
N THR A 120 -2.39 -19.45 6.72
CA THR A 120 -2.00 -18.27 5.97
C THR A 120 -2.81 -17.06 6.41
N LEU A 121 -2.12 -15.98 6.79
CA LEU A 121 -2.69 -14.64 6.89
C LEU A 121 -2.50 -13.94 5.54
N VAL A 122 -3.60 -13.49 4.94
CA VAL A 122 -3.62 -12.65 3.75
C VAL A 122 -4.05 -11.24 4.14
N ILE A 123 -3.33 -10.25 3.64
CA ILE A 123 -3.62 -8.83 3.85
C ILE A 123 -3.76 -8.18 2.49
N ILE A 124 -4.90 -7.54 2.26
CA ILE A 124 -5.19 -6.78 1.04
C ILE A 124 -5.35 -5.32 1.46
N SER A 125 -4.57 -4.43 0.88
CA SER A 125 -4.58 -3.00 1.21
C SER A 125 -4.31 -2.15 -0.01
N THR A 126 -4.77 -0.90 0.01
CA THR A 126 -4.26 0.16 -0.89
C THR A 126 -3.25 1.03 -0.14
N ASP A 127 -2.37 1.67 -0.90
CA ASP A 127 -1.36 2.60 -0.39
C ASP A 127 -1.92 4.02 -0.19
N HIS A 128 -2.81 4.46 -1.08
CA HIS A 128 -3.54 5.72 -0.99
C HIS A 128 -4.98 5.62 -1.52
N GLY A 129 -5.74 6.71 -1.35
CA GLY A 129 -7.11 6.86 -1.87
C GLY A 129 -7.13 7.35 -3.32
N ALA A 130 -8.31 7.29 -3.95
CA ALA A 130 -8.53 7.71 -5.33
C ALA A 130 -9.38 8.98 -5.43
N ARG A 131 -8.93 9.94 -6.24
CA ARG A 131 -9.64 11.21 -6.48
C ARG A 131 -10.70 11.02 -7.55
N LEU A 132 -11.94 10.88 -7.11
CA LEU A 132 -13.08 10.63 -7.99
C LEU A 132 -13.99 11.86 -8.11
N ASP A 133 -14.45 12.16 -9.33
CA ASP A 133 -15.47 13.16 -9.65
C ASP A 133 -15.17 14.60 -9.17
N ILE A 134 -13.90 14.97 -9.00
CA ILE A 134 -13.49 16.33 -8.59
C ILE A 134 -13.25 17.22 -9.81
N LYS A 135 -14.02 18.31 -9.96
CA LYS A 135 -13.90 19.21 -11.11
C LYS A 135 -12.62 20.04 -11.14
N ASP A 136 -12.19 20.58 -10.01
CA ASP A 136 -10.96 21.38 -9.91
C ASP A 136 -10.09 20.88 -8.77
N VAL A 137 -9.36 19.80 -9.02
CA VAL A 137 -8.47 19.19 -8.01
C VAL A 137 -7.41 20.18 -7.54
N TYR A 138 -6.88 21.02 -8.42
CA TYR A 138 -5.79 21.91 -8.04
C TYR A 138 -6.26 22.99 -7.07
N GLN A 139 -7.36 23.68 -7.37
CA GLN A 139 -7.91 24.70 -6.46
C GLN A 139 -8.39 24.07 -5.15
N GLU A 140 -9.10 22.95 -5.22
CA GLU A 140 -9.59 22.23 -4.04
C GLU A 140 -8.44 21.78 -3.14
N GLU A 141 -7.35 21.27 -3.71
CA GLU A 141 -6.23 20.77 -2.93
C GLU A 141 -5.34 21.86 -2.34
N GLN A 142 -5.12 22.96 -3.07
CA GLN A 142 -4.39 24.10 -2.52
C GLN A 142 -5.09 24.70 -1.29
N GLN A 143 -6.42 24.65 -1.25
CA GLN A 143 -7.22 25.21 -0.17
C GLN A 143 -7.44 24.24 1.00
N HIS A 144 -7.16 22.94 0.83
CA HIS A 144 -7.58 21.90 1.78
C HIS A 144 -6.50 20.83 2.09
N GLY A 145 -5.23 21.16 1.89
CA GLY A 145 -4.09 20.30 2.24
C GLY A 145 -3.74 19.32 1.14
N MET A 146 -3.09 19.80 0.09
CA MET A 146 -2.71 19.05 -1.12
C MET A 146 -2.18 17.65 -0.80
N LYS A 147 -2.80 16.61 -1.37
CA LYS A 147 -2.56 15.18 -1.11
C LYS A 147 -2.94 14.64 0.29
N LEU A 148 -3.30 15.48 1.26
CA LEU A 148 -3.72 15.09 2.63
C LEU A 148 -5.25 15.15 2.84
N ARG A 149 -6.03 15.24 1.77
CA ARG A 149 -7.49 15.16 1.81
C ARG A 149 -7.96 13.76 2.15
N ASP A 150 -9.14 13.63 2.75
CA ASP A 150 -9.69 12.31 3.12
C ASP A 150 -9.84 11.43 1.87
N ILE A 151 -10.24 12.01 0.73
CA ILE A 151 -10.32 11.27 -0.54
C ILE A 151 -8.96 10.74 -1.05
N SER A 152 -7.85 11.35 -0.64
CA SER A 152 -6.49 10.88 -0.99
C SER A 152 -5.88 9.97 0.07
N MET A 153 -6.37 10.02 1.32
CA MET A 153 -5.80 9.29 2.45
C MET A 153 -6.64 8.10 2.92
N ASN A 154 -7.95 8.09 2.64
CA ASN A 154 -8.82 6.99 3.00
C ASN A 154 -8.54 5.79 2.09
N THR A 155 -7.96 4.76 2.68
CA THR A 155 -7.68 3.46 2.07
C THR A 155 -8.59 2.40 2.67
N PHE A 156 -8.55 1.19 2.12
CA PHE A 156 -9.10 0.01 2.79
C PHE A 156 -7.98 -0.96 3.14
N CYS A 157 -8.22 -1.79 4.15
CA CYS A 157 -7.35 -2.90 4.52
C CYS A 157 -8.20 -4.07 5.03
N SER A 158 -7.94 -5.26 4.50
CA SER A 158 -8.60 -6.50 4.88
C SER A 158 -7.58 -7.49 5.43
N PHE A 159 -7.81 -7.99 6.63
CA PHE A 159 -7.07 -9.12 7.21
C PHE A 159 -7.92 -10.39 7.06
N ILE A 160 -7.40 -11.41 6.40
CA ILE A 160 -8.10 -12.66 6.09
C ILE A 160 -7.21 -13.81 6.52
N GLY A 161 -7.70 -14.70 7.39
CA GLY A 161 -6.88 -15.82 7.84
C GLY A 161 -7.45 -16.52 9.07
N PRO A 162 -6.72 -17.54 9.57
CA PRO A 162 -7.16 -18.35 10.69
C PRO A 162 -7.44 -17.51 11.93
N GLY A 163 -8.61 -17.73 12.51
CA GLY A 163 -9.05 -17.03 13.71
C GLY A 163 -9.37 -15.54 13.50
N ILE A 164 -9.32 -14.97 12.30
CA ILE A 164 -9.76 -13.60 12.06
C ILE A 164 -11.28 -13.60 11.84
N PRO A 165 -12.09 -12.95 12.71
CA PRO A 165 -13.54 -12.98 12.56
C PRO A 165 -14.00 -12.09 11.39
N LYS A 166 -15.01 -12.55 10.66
CA LYS A 166 -15.67 -11.77 9.60
C LYS A 166 -16.45 -10.61 10.22
N GLN A 167 -15.96 -9.40 10.00
CA GLN A 167 -16.58 -8.17 10.52
C GLN A 167 -16.14 -6.96 9.70
N LEU A 168 -16.88 -5.86 9.82
CA LEU A 168 -16.49 -4.54 9.33
C LEU A 168 -16.05 -3.69 10.52
N ILE A 169 -14.80 -3.22 10.51
CA ILE A 169 -14.28 -2.32 11.53
C ILE A 169 -14.35 -0.90 10.98
N ASN A 170 -15.34 -0.13 11.45
CA ASN A 170 -15.50 1.28 11.08
C ASN A 170 -14.91 2.19 12.18
N ARG A 171 -13.60 2.06 12.42
CA ARG A 171 -12.81 2.88 13.36
C ARG A 171 -11.60 3.43 12.64
N MET A 172 -11.10 4.59 13.07
CA MET A 172 -9.89 5.13 12.47
C MET A 172 -8.68 4.28 12.86
N VAL A 173 -7.97 3.78 11.86
CA VAL A 173 -6.69 3.08 11.95
C VAL A 173 -5.73 3.71 10.94
N ARG A 174 -4.43 3.41 11.02
CA ARG A 174 -3.40 4.03 10.18
C ARG A 174 -2.64 2.97 9.41
N THR A 175 -2.12 3.28 8.22
CA THR A 175 -1.27 2.35 7.45
C THR A 175 -0.04 1.89 8.26
N ILE A 176 0.51 2.76 9.11
CA ILE A 176 1.62 2.44 10.01
C ILE A 176 1.27 1.38 11.09
N ASP A 177 -0.02 1.10 11.29
CA ASP A 177 -0.51 0.09 12.22
C ASP A 177 -0.50 -1.32 11.61
N ILE A 178 -0.38 -1.46 10.28
CA ILE A 178 -0.37 -2.76 9.59
C ILE A 178 0.82 -3.62 10.02
N VAL A 179 2.04 -3.07 9.98
CA VAL A 179 3.26 -3.80 10.33
C VAL A 179 3.27 -4.33 11.77
N PRO A 180 3.03 -3.52 12.82
CA PRO A 180 2.97 -4.05 14.18
C PRO A 180 1.85 -5.08 14.37
N THR A 181 0.75 -4.99 13.61
CA THR A 181 -0.32 -6.00 13.61
C THR A 181 0.17 -7.34 13.02
N ILE A 182 0.89 -7.30 11.89
CA ILE A 182 1.51 -8.49 11.29
C ILE A 182 2.47 -9.15 12.28
N LEU A 183 3.34 -8.35 12.91
CA LEU A 183 4.34 -8.87 13.85
C LEU A 183 3.70 -9.52 15.08
N GLU A 184 2.67 -8.91 15.67
CA GLU A 184 1.93 -9.51 16.80
C GLU A 184 1.27 -10.84 16.41
N ILE A 185 0.62 -10.90 15.23
CA ILE A 185 -0.02 -12.14 14.76
C ILE A 185 1.03 -13.22 14.46
N ALA A 186 2.17 -12.84 13.90
CA ALA A 186 3.28 -13.74 13.61
C ALA A 186 4.07 -14.19 14.86
N GLY A 187 3.79 -13.60 16.03
CA GLY A 187 4.56 -13.86 17.26
C GLY A 187 6.02 -13.39 17.17
N CYS A 188 6.30 -12.38 16.34
CA CYS A 188 7.61 -11.78 16.19
C CYS A 188 7.80 -10.60 17.16
N ASP A 189 9.05 -10.17 17.31
CA ASP A 189 9.38 -8.99 18.11
C ASP A 189 8.64 -7.73 17.62
N PRO A 190 8.26 -6.81 18.53
CA PRO A 190 7.56 -5.61 18.16
C PRO A 190 8.45 -4.64 17.38
N LEU A 191 7.86 -3.91 16.43
CA LEU A 191 8.51 -2.79 15.76
C LEU A 191 8.61 -1.59 16.71
N LEU A 192 9.81 -1.02 16.85
CA LEU A 192 9.98 0.29 17.46
C LEU A 192 9.46 1.37 16.52
N GLY A 193 8.30 1.95 16.85
CA GLY A 193 7.65 2.96 16.03
C GLY A 193 6.36 3.50 16.64
N GLN A 194 5.73 4.43 15.93
CA GLN A 194 4.46 5.06 16.35
C GLN A 194 3.22 4.21 16.04
N GLY A 195 3.38 3.22 15.14
CA GLY A 195 2.33 2.25 14.82
C GLY A 195 1.94 1.41 16.04
N LYS A 196 0.67 1.03 16.12
CA LYS A 196 0.10 0.18 17.18
C LYS A 196 -0.71 -0.92 16.53
N SER A 197 -0.49 -2.15 16.97
CA SER A 197 -1.25 -3.29 16.48
C SER A 197 -2.76 -3.10 16.66
N VAL A 198 -3.53 -3.43 15.62
CA VAL A 198 -5.00 -3.42 15.62
C VAL A 198 -5.60 -4.78 16.00
N VAL A 199 -4.79 -5.74 16.48
CA VAL A 199 -5.30 -7.01 17.02
C VAL A 199 -6.41 -6.81 18.07
N PRO A 200 -6.34 -5.83 19.00
CA PRO A 200 -7.47 -5.55 19.89
C PRO A 200 -8.79 -5.27 19.14
N LEU A 201 -8.77 -4.42 18.10
CA LEU A 201 -9.94 -4.16 17.25
C LEU A 201 -10.42 -5.42 16.55
N ILE A 202 -9.51 -6.20 15.94
CA ILE A 202 -9.83 -7.47 15.27
C ILE A 202 -10.53 -8.45 16.24
N ARG A 203 -10.19 -8.39 17.53
CA ARG A 203 -10.76 -9.26 18.57
C ARG A 203 -11.95 -8.66 19.30
N GLY A 204 -12.48 -7.52 18.84
CA GLY A 204 -13.61 -6.83 19.50
C GLY A 204 -13.27 -6.33 20.91
N ARG A 205 -11.99 -6.12 21.21
CA ARG A 205 -11.51 -5.57 22.47
C ARG A 205 -11.40 -4.04 22.38
N GLU A 206 -11.25 -3.41 23.54
CA GLU A 206 -11.01 -1.97 23.62
C GLU A 206 -9.76 -1.58 22.84
N TYR A 207 -9.89 -0.51 22.07
CA TYR A 207 -8.81 0.08 21.30
C TYR A 207 -8.80 1.58 21.57
N PRO A 208 -7.66 2.15 21.97
CA PRO A 208 -7.59 3.55 22.34
C PRO A 208 -7.89 4.44 21.14
N GLU A 209 -8.32 5.67 21.42
CA GLU A 209 -8.33 6.71 20.39
C GLU A 209 -6.91 6.91 19.88
N VAL A 210 -6.77 6.89 18.56
CA VAL A 210 -5.49 7.13 17.88
C VAL A 210 -5.53 8.48 17.17
N TYR A 211 -4.38 9.12 17.06
CA TYR A 211 -4.18 10.28 16.21
C TYR A 211 -3.42 9.82 14.96
N ALA A 212 -3.92 10.22 13.79
CA ALA A 212 -3.24 10.01 12.53
C ALA A 212 -2.48 11.28 12.16
N PHE A 213 -1.15 11.19 12.19
CA PHE A 213 -0.28 12.20 11.59
C PHE A 213 -0.04 11.82 10.13
N MET A 214 -0.12 12.81 9.24
CA MET A 214 0.05 12.65 7.80
C MET A 214 0.91 13.80 7.31
N GLU A 215 1.84 13.53 6.42
CA GLU A 215 2.71 14.56 5.86
C GLU A 215 3.00 14.32 4.38
N THR A 216 3.27 15.40 3.68
CA THR A 216 3.76 15.37 2.31
C THR A 216 4.76 16.52 2.12
N GLY A 217 5.68 16.34 1.17
CA GLY A 217 6.81 17.23 0.93
C GLY A 217 7.04 17.47 -0.55
N GLY A 218 7.84 18.48 -0.88
CA GLY A 218 8.24 18.78 -2.25
C GLY A 218 7.14 19.36 -3.14
N ILE A 219 6.05 19.87 -2.55
CA ILE A 219 4.90 20.38 -3.30
C ILE A 219 5.14 21.81 -3.81
N TYR A 220 5.70 22.68 -2.97
CA TYR A 220 5.84 24.11 -3.28
C TYR A 220 7.28 24.58 -3.51
N GLN A 221 8.28 23.72 -3.27
CA GLN A 221 9.68 24.06 -3.49
C GLN A 221 10.14 23.59 -4.87
N LYS A 222 10.81 24.47 -5.63
CA LYS A 222 11.53 24.11 -6.87
C LYS A 222 13.04 24.34 -6.66
N PRO A 223 13.89 23.30 -6.83
CA PRO A 223 13.54 21.91 -7.08
C PRO A 223 12.80 21.28 -5.88
N SER A 224 11.97 20.26 -6.12
CA SER A 224 11.27 19.55 -5.05
C SER A 224 12.27 18.89 -4.12
N VAL A 225 12.44 19.43 -2.92
CA VAL A 225 13.24 18.77 -1.89
C VAL A 225 12.31 17.80 -1.16
N MET A 226 12.35 16.52 -1.52
CA MET A 226 11.50 15.48 -0.93
C MET A 226 11.82 15.21 0.55
N ASP A 227 12.99 15.63 1.03
CA ASP A 227 13.48 15.33 2.38
C ASP A 227 12.84 16.21 3.48
N LYS A 228 11.92 17.12 3.13
CA LYS A 228 11.21 17.98 4.08
C LYS A 228 9.72 18.05 3.76
N SER A 229 8.90 17.78 4.77
CA SER A 229 7.46 18.07 4.71
C SER A 229 7.24 19.58 4.63
N ASP A 230 6.43 20.01 3.66
CA ASP A 230 5.92 21.38 3.54
C ASP A 230 4.42 21.47 3.85
N ILE A 231 3.74 20.31 3.98
CA ILE A 231 2.37 20.18 4.46
C ILE A 231 2.26 18.99 5.41
N TRP A 232 1.60 19.18 6.55
CA TRP A 232 1.26 18.11 7.47
C TRP A 232 -0.16 18.27 8.02
N ALA A 233 -0.70 17.18 8.54
CA ALA A 233 -2.03 17.14 9.12
C ALA A 233 -2.09 16.18 10.32
N VAL A 234 -2.94 16.52 11.28
CA VAL A 234 -3.32 15.67 12.40
C VAL A 234 -4.82 15.40 12.29
N ARG A 235 -5.20 14.13 12.28
CA ARG A 235 -6.57 13.67 12.18
C ARG A 235 -6.96 12.87 13.43
N THR A 236 -8.13 13.18 13.96
CA THR A 236 -8.94 12.37 14.89
C THR A 236 -10.10 11.76 14.11
N GLU A 237 -10.95 10.94 14.76
CA GLU A 237 -12.15 10.43 14.10
C GLU A 237 -13.12 11.52 13.61
N LYS A 238 -13.11 12.69 14.27
CA LYS A 238 -14.07 13.79 14.01
C LYS A 238 -13.46 14.97 13.28
N TRP A 239 -12.20 15.28 13.56
CA TRP A 239 -11.56 16.52 13.16
C TRP A 239 -10.26 16.24 12.45
N LYS A 240 -9.98 17.03 11.42
CA LYS A 240 -8.67 17.10 10.78
C LYS A 240 -8.17 18.53 10.82
N TYR A 241 -7.00 18.72 11.41
CA TYR A 241 -6.22 19.94 11.34
C TYR A 241 -5.09 19.73 10.34
N TRP A 242 -4.81 20.72 9.51
CA TRP A 242 -3.73 20.65 8.54
C TRP A 242 -3.03 22.00 8.45
N CYS A 243 -1.73 21.99 8.16
CA CYS A 243 -0.86 23.15 8.22
C CYS A 243 0.10 23.15 7.02
N HIS A 244 0.36 24.35 6.51
CA HIS A 244 1.43 24.62 5.54
C HIS A 244 2.63 25.22 6.27
N VAL A 245 3.80 24.61 6.12
CA VAL A 245 5.03 25.06 6.79
C VAL A 245 5.58 26.38 6.19
N ASN A 246 5.13 26.76 4.98
CA ASN A 246 5.67 27.90 4.21
C ASN A 246 4.65 29.00 3.84
N LYS A 247 3.60 29.26 4.62
CA LYS A 247 2.89 30.54 4.52
C LYS A 247 3.53 31.56 5.47
N GLY A 248 4.71 32.03 5.09
CA GLY A 248 5.12 33.38 5.48
C GLY A 248 4.21 34.37 4.76
N GLU A 249 3.72 35.37 5.51
CA GLU A 249 2.76 36.42 5.11
C GLU A 249 1.27 36.05 5.29
N TRP A 250 0.76 36.42 6.46
CA TRP A 250 -0.66 36.63 6.77
C TRP A 250 -1.06 38.05 6.40
#